data_AF-A2E734-F1
#
_entry.id   AF-A2E734-F1
#
_cell.length_a   1.000
_cell.length_b   1.000
_cell.length_c   1.000
_cell.angle_alpha   90.00
_cell.angle_beta   90.00
_cell.angle_gamma   90.00
#
_symmetry.space_group_name_H-M   'P 1'
#
loop_
_entity.id
_entity.type
_entity.pdbx_description
1 polymer ?
#
loop_
_entity_poly.entity_id
_entity_poly.type
_entity_poly.pdbx_seq_one_letter_code
_entity_poly.pdbx_strand_id
1 'polypeptide(L)'
;MSLTEELRTCCIQIMEDLMEHPCSIVFSKTITPEENPDQDSQQNNIPAIKHPVDLSMIKENLIEYKYKYLIQWESDMKCVWVNPLKANKKDFFTFALAKELKTQFRKLHKRVKLRTLSKWTREASKLKDKIDALLDSPPEQCSQYVILSQKEDFVDCTKEFNEREKTCFGKATFLVPGMQDQKKILSMLNKYKTPLIKENGIINVDLNDLSNQEMYEIRAYIEKRLVELHIPYPR
;
A
#
# COMPACT_ATOMS: atom_id res chain seq x y z
N MET A 1 1.70 0.47 -18.16
CA MET A 1 3.08 0.53 -17.63
C MET A 1 3.97 -0.18 -18.64
N SER A 2 4.90 0.55 -19.26
CA SER A 2 5.95 -0.02 -20.10
C SER A 2 6.86 -0.92 -19.26
N LEU A 3 7.37 -1.98 -19.86
CA LEU A 3 8.26 -2.91 -19.15
C LEU A 3 9.69 -2.37 -19.21
N THR A 4 10.12 -1.65 -18.17
CA THR A 4 11.52 -1.24 -18.01
C THR A 4 12.41 -2.46 -17.76
N GLU A 5 13.72 -2.31 -17.94
CA GLU A 5 14.68 -3.39 -17.68
C GLU A 5 14.60 -3.90 -16.24
N GLU A 6 14.51 -3.00 -15.24
CA GLU A 6 14.41 -3.45 -13.84
C GLU A 6 13.09 -4.18 -13.55
N LEU A 7 11.99 -3.75 -14.20
CA LEU A 7 10.71 -4.44 -14.11
C LEU A 7 10.77 -5.81 -14.77
N ARG A 8 11.43 -5.94 -15.91
CA ARG A 8 11.64 -7.20 -16.63
C ARG A 8 12.43 -8.19 -15.77
N THR A 9 13.57 -7.78 -15.22
CA THR A 9 14.37 -8.62 -14.31
C THR A 9 13.55 -9.11 -13.13
N CYS A 10 12.73 -8.22 -12.56
CA CYS A 10 11.81 -8.59 -11.48
C CYS A 10 10.74 -9.61 -11.93
N CYS A 11 10.20 -9.47 -13.14
CA CYS A 11 9.24 -10.45 -13.70
C CYS A 11 9.91 -11.80 -13.96
N ILE A 12 11.16 -11.83 -14.44
CA ILE A 12 11.94 -13.06 -14.64
C ILE A 12 12.15 -13.79 -13.31
N GLN A 13 12.57 -13.06 -12.27
CA GLN A 13 12.69 -13.63 -10.91
C GLN A 13 11.36 -14.19 -10.40
N ILE A 14 10.24 -13.51 -10.66
CA ILE A 14 8.90 -14.02 -10.30
C ILE A 14 8.59 -15.32 -11.05
N MET A 15 8.98 -15.44 -12.32
CA MET A 15 8.80 -16.68 -13.07
C MET A 15 9.64 -17.82 -12.50
N GLU A 16 10.90 -17.54 -12.10
CA GLU A 16 11.77 -18.51 -11.45
C GLU A 16 11.19 -19.01 -10.12
N ASP A 17 10.85 -18.08 -9.21
CA ASP A 17 10.19 -18.38 -7.94
C ASP A 17 8.90 -19.19 -8.14
N LEU A 18 8.15 -18.91 -9.20
CA LEU A 18 6.89 -19.60 -9.50
C LEU A 18 7.12 -21.00 -10.06
N MET A 19 8.10 -21.16 -10.95
CA MET A 19 8.46 -22.45 -11.58
C MET A 19 9.14 -23.42 -10.62
N GLU A 20 9.79 -22.93 -9.55
CA GLU A 20 10.30 -23.77 -8.47
C GLU A 20 9.18 -24.40 -7.63
N HIS A 21 7.99 -23.80 -7.61
CA HIS A 21 6.89 -24.30 -6.81
C HIS A 21 6.33 -25.62 -7.39
N PRO A 22 6.10 -26.68 -6.59
CA PRO A 22 5.68 -28.00 -7.10
C PRO A 22 4.40 -27.98 -7.94
N CYS A 23 3.48 -27.05 -7.67
CA CYS A 23 2.23 -26.93 -8.44
C CYS A 23 2.42 -26.41 -9.87
N SER A 24 3.61 -25.87 -10.20
CA SER A 24 3.91 -25.32 -11.52
C SER A 24 4.29 -26.38 -12.54
N ILE A 25 4.74 -27.56 -12.09
CA ILE A 25 5.28 -28.65 -12.93
C ILE A 25 4.32 -29.01 -14.08
N VAL A 26 3.02 -29.09 -13.78
CA VAL A 26 1.96 -29.44 -14.74
C VAL A 26 1.72 -28.35 -15.80
N PHE A 27 2.22 -27.13 -15.55
CA PHE A 27 2.07 -25.97 -16.42
C PHE A 27 3.39 -25.50 -17.06
N SER A 28 4.50 -26.20 -16.79
CA SER A 28 5.82 -25.86 -17.30
C SER A 28 6.05 -26.31 -18.74
N LYS A 29 5.29 -27.28 -19.24
CA LYS A 29 5.35 -27.74 -20.62
C LYS A 29 3.94 -27.80 -21.19
N THR A 30 3.78 -27.31 -22.41
CA THR A 30 2.54 -27.43 -23.19
C THR A 30 2.17 -28.91 -23.33
N ILE A 31 0.95 -29.27 -22.94
CA ILE A 31 0.35 -30.56 -23.30
C ILE A 31 0.02 -30.46 -24.80
N THR A 32 0.93 -30.91 -25.65
CA THR A 32 0.63 -31.11 -27.07
C THR A 32 -0.37 -32.26 -27.21
N PRO A 33 -1.32 -32.19 -28.16
CA PRO A 33 -2.28 -33.27 -28.40
C PRO A 33 -1.62 -34.65 -28.67
N GLU A 34 -0.35 -34.64 -29.07
CA GLU A 34 0.43 -35.81 -29.45
C GLU A 34 1.08 -36.54 -28.25
N GLU A 35 1.18 -35.92 -27.07
CA GLU A 35 1.85 -36.52 -25.90
C GLU A 35 0.90 -37.35 -25.00
N ASN A 36 -0.31 -37.67 -25.46
CA ASN A 36 -1.18 -38.69 -24.84
C ASN A 36 -1.19 -39.98 -25.69
N PRO A 37 -0.38 -41.00 -25.37
CA PRO A 37 -0.36 -42.26 -26.11
C PRO A 37 -1.63 -43.13 -25.92
N ASP A 38 -2.61 -42.71 -25.11
CA ASP A 38 -3.83 -43.48 -24.79
C ASP A 38 -5.10 -43.00 -25.52
N GLN A 39 -4.99 -42.27 -26.64
CA GLN A 39 -6.15 -41.80 -27.41
C GLN A 39 -6.44 -42.65 -28.66
N ASP A 40 -6.53 -43.97 -28.48
CA ASP A 40 -7.11 -44.87 -29.50
C ASP A 40 -8.62 -45.08 -29.34
N SER A 41 -9.28 -44.26 -28.52
CA SER A 41 -10.74 -44.31 -28.45
C SER A 41 -11.36 -42.95 -28.14
N GLN A 42 -12.25 -42.56 -29.06
CA GLN A 42 -13.29 -41.55 -28.90
C GLN A 42 -12.87 -40.09 -29.07
N GLN A 43 -12.91 -39.66 -30.33
CA GLN A 43 -13.91 -38.68 -30.79
C GLN A 43 -14.52 -37.84 -29.67
N ASN A 44 -13.80 -36.83 -29.17
CA ASN A 44 -14.38 -35.84 -28.28
C ASN A 44 -13.75 -34.47 -28.53
N ASN A 45 -14.61 -33.58 -29.01
CA ASN A 45 -14.43 -32.15 -29.19
C ASN A 45 -13.78 -31.48 -27.96
N ILE A 46 -12.46 -31.50 -27.85
CA ILE A 46 -11.76 -30.56 -26.98
C ILE A 46 -11.82 -29.22 -27.71
N PRO A 47 -12.51 -28.19 -27.19
CA PRO A 47 -12.55 -26.89 -27.85
C PRO A 47 -11.12 -26.38 -27.99
N ALA A 48 -10.72 -26.07 -29.23
CA ALA A 48 -9.38 -25.61 -29.57
C ALA A 48 -8.94 -24.51 -28.59
N ILE A 49 -7.87 -24.77 -27.83
CA ILE A 49 -7.26 -23.79 -26.94
C ILE A 49 -6.74 -22.67 -27.86
N LYS A 50 -7.41 -21.52 -27.86
CA LYS A 50 -7.15 -20.43 -28.82
C LYS A 50 -5.71 -19.88 -28.73
N HIS A 51 -5.04 -20.04 -27.59
CA HIS A 51 -3.64 -19.65 -27.36
C HIS A 51 -2.99 -20.60 -26.34
N PRO A 52 -2.35 -21.70 -26.77
CA PRO A 52 -1.55 -22.53 -25.88
C PRO A 52 -0.32 -21.73 -25.45
N VAL A 53 -0.22 -21.45 -24.15
CA VAL A 53 0.92 -20.74 -23.55
C VAL A 53 1.27 -21.49 -22.27
N ASP A 54 2.54 -21.83 -22.08
CA ASP A 54 3.08 -22.47 -20.88
C ASP A 54 4.05 -21.52 -20.14
N LEU A 55 4.45 -21.90 -18.92
CA LEU A 55 5.32 -21.05 -18.10
C LEU A 55 6.72 -20.88 -18.70
N SER A 56 7.24 -21.89 -19.40
CA SER A 56 8.55 -21.84 -20.04
C SER A 56 8.57 -20.83 -21.18
N MET A 57 7.55 -20.87 -22.05
CA MET A 57 7.37 -19.91 -23.14
C MET A 57 7.19 -18.48 -22.62
N ILE A 58 6.48 -18.29 -21.52
CA ILE A 58 6.33 -16.96 -20.90
C ILE A 58 7.68 -16.44 -20.38
N LYS A 59 8.47 -17.31 -19.75
CA LYS A 59 9.82 -16.96 -19.27
C LYS A 59 10.72 -16.57 -20.45
N GLU A 60 10.74 -17.36 -21.51
CA GLU A 60 11.50 -17.06 -22.73
C GLU A 60 11.06 -15.74 -23.35
N ASN A 61 9.75 -15.49 -23.48
CA ASN A 61 9.23 -14.24 -24.02
C ASN A 61 9.64 -13.01 -23.18
N LEU A 62 9.82 -13.15 -21.87
CA LEU A 62 10.38 -12.11 -21.01
C LEU A 62 11.86 -11.85 -21.30
N ILE A 63 12.66 -12.92 -21.49
CA ILE A 63 14.10 -12.85 -21.78
C ILE A 63 14.35 -12.28 -23.18
N GLU A 64 13.56 -12.67 -24.18
CA GLU A 64 13.70 -12.27 -25.58
C GLU A 64 13.06 -10.91 -25.92
N TYR A 65 12.71 -10.10 -24.91
CA TYR A 65 12.15 -8.77 -25.13
C TYR A 65 10.80 -8.72 -25.86
N LYS A 66 10.06 -9.83 -25.94
CA LYS A 66 8.78 -9.92 -26.67
C LYS A 66 7.63 -9.16 -25.99
N TYR A 67 7.69 -8.95 -24.68
CA TYR A 67 6.72 -8.12 -23.96
C TYR A 67 7.15 -6.64 -23.91
N LYS A 68 6.29 -5.77 -24.45
CA LYS A 68 6.45 -4.30 -24.41
C LYS A 68 5.82 -3.69 -23.16
N TYR A 69 4.71 -4.28 -22.70
CA TYR A 69 3.95 -3.79 -21.55
C TYR A 69 3.72 -4.90 -20.54
N LEU A 70 3.73 -4.55 -19.24
CA LEU A 70 3.48 -5.49 -18.14
C LEU A 70 2.14 -6.24 -18.30
N ILE A 71 1.12 -5.56 -18.84
CA ILE A 71 -0.21 -6.13 -19.03
C ILE A 71 -0.22 -7.32 -20.01
N GLN A 72 0.72 -7.36 -20.96
CA GLN A 72 0.83 -8.46 -21.93
C GLN A 72 1.30 -9.73 -21.21
N TRP A 73 2.35 -9.62 -20.40
CA TRP A 73 2.80 -10.70 -19.52
C TRP A 73 1.72 -11.15 -18.53
N GLU A 74 1.03 -10.21 -17.86
CA GLU A 74 -0.08 -10.55 -16.97
C GLU A 74 -1.24 -11.27 -17.69
N SER A 75 -1.44 -10.99 -18.98
CA SER A 75 -2.47 -11.65 -19.80
C SER A 75 -2.09 -13.08 -20.13
N ASP A 76 -0.86 -13.31 -20.55
CA ASP A 76 -0.36 -14.65 -20.88
C ASP A 76 -0.32 -15.55 -19.63
N MET A 77 0.10 -14.99 -18.50
CA MET A 77 0.01 -15.69 -17.20
C MET A 77 -1.43 -16.09 -16.90
N LYS A 78 -2.43 -15.24 -17.19
CA LYS A 78 -3.85 -15.61 -17.02
C LYS A 78 -4.28 -16.77 -17.92
N CYS A 79 -3.75 -16.86 -19.13
CA CYS A 79 -4.07 -17.95 -20.04
C CYS A 79 -3.65 -19.31 -19.46
N VAL A 80 -2.49 -19.39 -18.79
CA VAL A 80 -1.96 -20.62 -18.18
C VAL A 80 -2.96 -21.29 -17.25
N TRP A 81 -3.64 -20.53 -16.38
CA TRP A 81 -4.61 -21.09 -15.43
C TRP A 81 -6.08 -20.92 -15.86
N VAL A 82 -6.39 -20.27 -16.98
CA VAL A 82 -7.78 -20.16 -17.49
C VAL A 82 -8.06 -21.20 -18.57
N ASN A 83 -7.09 -21.50 -19.43
CA ASN A 83 -7.27 -22.44 -20.54
C ASN A 83 -7.53 -23.89 -20.05
N PRO A 84 -6.77 -24.43 -19.07
CA PRO A 84 -7.05 -25.75 -18.53
C PRO A 84 -8.45 -25.86 -17.91
N LEU A 85 -8.94 -24.78 -17.27
CA LEU A 85 -10.28 -24.72 -16.69
C LEU A 85 -11.40 -24.79 -17.74
N LYS A 86 -11.14 -24.29 -18.95
CA LYS A 86 -12.11 -24.29 -20.05
C LYS A 86 -12.11 -25.62 -20.81
N ALA A 87 -10.94 -26.23 -20.98
CA ALA A 87 -10.77 -27.49 -21.69
C ALA A 87 -11.25 -28.68 -20.86
N ASN A 88 -10.86 -28.76 -19.59
CA ASN A 88 -11.10 -29.93 -18.74
C ASN A 88 -12.09 -29.60 -17.62
N LYS A 89 -13.39 -29.54 -17.95
CA LYS A 89 -14.47 -29.32 -16.96
C LYS A 89 -14.58 -30.40 -15.88
N LYS A 90 -13.85 -31.52 -15.99
CA LYS A 90 -13.93 -32.69 -15.11
C LYS A 90 -12.65 -32.99 -14.32
N ASP A 91 -11.56 -32.26 -14.53
CA ASP A 91 -10.30 -32.50 -13.82
C ASP A 91 -10.18 -31.59 -12.59
N PHE A 92 -10.61 -32.14 -11.44
CA PHE A 92 -10.54 -31.47 -10.15
C PHE A 92 -9.09 -31.17 -9.72
N PHE A 93 -8.13 -32.02 -10.09
CA PHE A 93 -6.75 -31.88 -9.66
C PHE A 93 -6.05 -30.73 -10.39
N THR A 94 -6.18 -30.68 -11.72
CA THR A 94 -5.66 -29.55 -12.52
C THR A 94 -6.33 -28.23 -12.13
N PHE A 95 -7.63 -28.26 -11.78
CA PHE A 95 -8.33 -27.08 -11.26
C PHE A 95 -7.69 -26.57 -9.95
N ALA A 96 -7.45 -27.47 -9.00
CA ALA A 96 -6.86 -27.13 -7.70
C ALA A 96 -5.43 -26.57 -7.88
N LEU A 97 -4.62 -27.20 -8.73
CA LEU A 97 -3.26 -26.74 -9.04
C LEU A 97 -3.26 -25.37 -9.73
N ALA A 98 -4.15 -25.13 -10.69
CA ALA A 98 -4.27 -23.84 -11.38
C ALA A 98 -4.67 -22.71 -10.40
N LYS A 99 -5.56 -23.00 -9.45
CA LYS A 99 -5.96 -22.06 -8.40
C LYS A 99 -4.80 -21.74 -7.44
N GLU A 100 -4.02 -22.76 -7.08
CA GLU A 100 -2.85 -22.59 -6.22
C GLU A 100 -1.76 -21.78 -6.94
N LEU A 101 -1.46 -22.12 -8.19
CA LEU A 101 -0.51 -21.38 -9.03
C LEU A 101 -0.88 -19.90 -9.14
N LYS A 102 -2.15 -19.60 -9.42
CA LYS A 102 -2.68 -18.22 -9.43
C LYS A 102 -2.48 -17.51 -8.09
N THR A 103 -2.64 -18.24 -6.99
CA THR A 103 -2.47 -17.69 -5.64
C THR A 103 -1.01 -17.35 -5.35
N GLN A 104 -0.08 -18.24 -5.73
CA GLN A 104 1.35 -18.02 -5.60
C GLN A 104 1.81 -16.85 -6.48
N PHE A 105 1.40 -16.83 -7.75
CA PHE A 105 1.65 -15.69 -8.64
C PHE A 105 1.18 -14.37 -8.03
N ARG A 106 -0.05 -14.32 -7.47
CA ARG A 106 -0.57 -13.11 -6.84
C ARG A 106 0.29 -12.63 -5.67
N LYS A 107 0.89 -13.52 -4.88
CA LYS A 107 1.78 -13.17 -3.77
C LYS A 107 3.06 -12.53 -4.31
N LEU A 108 3.73 -13.20 -5.26
CA LEU A 108 4.98 -12.75 -5.86
C LEU A 108 4.79 -11.43 -6.63
N HIS A 109 3.71 -11.31 -7.39
CA HIS A 109 3.36 -10.15 -8.19
C HIS A 109 3.08 -8.87 -7.36
N LYS A 110 2.87 -8.98 -6.04
CA LYS A 110 2.81 -7.80 -5.17
C LYS A 110 4.10 -6.98 -5.26
N ARG A 111 5.27 -7.63 -5.39
CA ARG A 111 6.57 -6.97 -5.53
C ARG A 111 6.60 -5.99 -6.70
N VAL A 112 5.93 -6.32 -7.81
CA VAL A 112 5.80 -5.46 -9.00
C VAL A 112 4.75 -4.37 -8.77
N LYS A 113 3.62 -4.71 -8.13
CA LYS A 113 2.51 -3.77 -7.93
C LYS A 113 2.82 -2.66 -6.93
N LEU A 114 3.77 -2.84 -6.02
CA LEU A 114 4.08 -1.90 -4.93
C LEU A 114 5.29 -0.99 -5.21
N ARG A 115 5.78 -0.94 -6.45
CA ARG A 115 6.94 -0.10 -6.82
C ARG A 115 6.67 1.40 -6.82
N THR A 116 5.41 1.83 -6.93
CA THR A 116 5.06 3.25 -6.87
C THR A 116 4.72 3.66 -5.44
N LEU A 117 5.26 4.79 -4.97
CA LEU A 117 5.03 5.31 -3.63
C LEU A 117 3.54 5.32 -3.25
N SER A 118 2.67 5.85 -4.12
CA SER A 118 1.22 5.91 -3.85
C SER A 118 0.58 4.53 -3.59
N LYS A 119 1.02 3.48 -4.31
CA LYS A 119 0.50 2.11 -4.09
C LYS A 119 1.09 1.49 -2.84
N TRP A 120 2.37 1.75 -2.56
CA TRP A 120 3.02 1.32 -1.33
C TRP A 120 2.33 1.95 -0.11
N THR A 121 2.15 3.28 -0.09
CA THR A 121 1.46 4.01 0.98
C THR A 121 0.05 3.46 1.20
N ARG A 122 -0.70 3.21 0.12
CA ARG A 122 -2.05 2.66 0.24
C ARG A 122 -2.07 1.25 0.84
N GLU A 123 -1.17 0.35 0.45
CA GLU A 123 -1.12 -0.98 1.07
C GLU A 123 -0.58 -0.91 2.50
N ALA A 124 0.36 -0.01 2.81
CA ALA A 124 0.85 0.21 4.16
C ALA A 124 -0.27 0.70 5.09
N SER A 125 -1.05 1.71 4.68
CA SER A 125 -2.24 2.16 5.40
C SER A 125 -3.24 1.02 5.59
N LYS A 126 -3.53 0.26 4.53
CA LYS A 126 -4.46 -0.88 4.63
C LYS A 126 -3.98 -1.96 5.60
N LEU A 127 -2.67 -2.20 5.70
CA LEU A 127 -2.11 -3.14 6.67
C LEU A 127 -2.16 -2.57 8.09
N LYS A 128 -1.89 -1.28 8.25
CA LYS A 128 -2.08 -0.56 9.51
C LYS A 128 -3.53 -0.70 9.99
N ASP A 129 -4.51 -0.38 9.14
CA ASP A 129 -5.93 -0.48 9.48
C ASP A 129 -6.33 -1.90 9.93
N LYS A 130 -5.71 -2.93 9.34
CA LYS A 130 -5.93 -4.32 9.76
C LYS A 130 -5.32 -4.63 11.12
N ILE A 131 -4.12 -4.13 11.38
CA ILE A 131 -3.48 -4.28 12.68
C ILE A 131 -4.30 -3.56 13.73
N ASP A 132 -4.69 -2.31 13.47
CA ASP A 132 -5.54 -1.51 14.35
C ASP A 132 -6.86 -2.24 14.64
N ALA A 133 -7.55 -2.78 13.63
CA ALA A 133 -8.77 -3.56 13.82
C ALA A 133 -8.57 -4.83 14.68
N LEU A 134 -7.43 -5.50 14.53
CA LEU A 134 -7.09 -6.68 15.35
C LEU A 134 -6.73 -6.30 16.79
N LEU A 135 -6.11 -5.13 16.98
CA LEU A 135 -5.79 -4.59 18.31
C LEU A 135 -7.03 -4.03 19.02
N ASP A 136 -8.01 -3.51 18.28
CA ASP A 136 -9.30 -3.04 18.80
C ASP A 136 -10.21 -4.19 19.24
N SER A 137 -9.97 -5.41 18.75
CA SER A 137 -10.74 -6.61 19.09
C SER A 137 -9.83 -7.77 19.51
N PRO A 138 -9.08 -7.62 20.61
CA PRO A 138 -8.12 -8.63 21.01
C PRO A 138 -8.82 -9.89 21.54
N PRO A 139 -8.31 -11.09 21.22
CA PRO A 139 -8.77 -12.33 21.84
C PRO A 139 -8.61 -12.29 23.37
N GLU A 140 -9.51 -12.94 24.11
CA GLU A 140 -9.57 -12.90 25.58
C GLU A 140 -8.21 -13.19 26.24
N GLN A 141 -7.46 -14.16 25.71
CA GLN A 141 -6.16 -14.59 26.24
C GLN A 141 -5.08 -13.49 26.18
N CYS A 142 -5.21 -12.56 25.24
CA CYS A 142 -4.22 -11.51 24.98
C CYS A 142 -4.67 -10.12 25.43
N SER A 143 -5.94 -9.97 25.84
CA SER A 143 -6.54 -8.70 26.27
C SER A 143 -5.73 -8.00 27.37
N GLN A 144 -5.16 -8.76 28.30
CA GLN A 144 -4.33 -8.27 29.41
C GLN A 144 -2.96 -7.69 28.97
N TYR A 145 -2.48 -8.04 27.77
CA TYR A 145 -1.19 -7.59 27.24
C TYR A 145 -1.34 -6.53 26.15
N VAL A 146 -2.57 -6.26 25.72
CA VAL A 146 -2.84 -5.24 24.70
C VAL A 146 -2.71 -3.89 25.39
N ILE A 147 -1.53 -3.28 25.25
CA ILE A 147 -1.41 -1.83 25.29
C ILE A 147 -2.18 -1.37 24.06
N LEU A 148 -3.47 -1.06 24.23
CA LEU A 148 -4.24 -0.35 23.22
C LEU A 148 -3.35 0.82 22.83
N SER A 149 -2.89 0.82 21.57
CA SER A 149 -2.13 1.94 21.08
C SER A 149 -3.04 3.12 21.34
N GLN A 150 -2.67 3.96 22.31
CA GLN A 150 -3.12 5.33 22.29
C GLN A 150 -2.81 5.72 20.85
N LYS A 151 -3.84 6.12 20.10
CA LYS A 151 -3.59 6.83 18.86
C LYS A 151 -2.64 7.95 19.28
N GLU A 152 -1.34 7.74 19.08
CA GLU A 152 -0.50 8.84 18.72
C GLU A 152 -1.12 9.23 17.39
N ASP A 153 -2.04 10.18 17.49
CA ASP A 153 -2.57 10.91 16.37
C ASP A 153 -1.31 11.37 15.64
N PHE A 154 -0.94 10.63 14.60
CA PHE A 154 -0.20 11.21 13.51
C PHE A 154 -1.14 12.33 13.07
N VAL A 155 -0.86 13.52 13.60
CA VAL A 155 -1.63 14.72 13.32
C VAL A 155 -1.60 14.83 11.81
N ASP A 156 -2.73 14.52 11.20
CA ASP A 156 -2.88 14.61 9.76
C ASP A 156 -2.83 16.10 9.44
N CYS A 157 -1.64 16.61 9.14
CA CYS A 157 -1.41 18.01 8.81
C CYS A 157 -2.16 18.45 7.54
N THR A 158 -2.90 17.54 6.89
CA THR A 158 -3.82 17.84 5.78
C THR A 158 -5.23 18.21 6.23
N LYS A 159 -5.60 17.95 7.49
CA LYS A 159 -6.91 18.32 8.03
C LYS A 159 -6.90 19.80 8.43
N GLU A 160 -7.82 20.58 7.86
CA GLU A 160 -7.98 21.99 8.23
C GLU A 160 -8.47 22.12 9.68
N PHE A 161 -7.92 23.09 10.41
CA PHE A 161 -8.43 23.46 11.73
C PHE A 161 -9.88 23.91 11.60
N ASN A 162 -10.79 23.26 12.32
CA ASN A 162 -12.16 23.76 12.38
C ASN A 162 -12.23 25.05 13.23
N GLU A 163 -13.30 25.84 13.07
CA GLU A 163 -13.47 27.12 13.78
C GLU A 163 -13.41 27.02 15.32
N ARG A 164 -13.89 25.90 15.90
CA ARG A 164 -13.74 25.63 17.33
C ARG A 164 -12.29 25.35 17.71
N GLU A 165 -11.57 24.60 16.89
CA GLU A 165 -10.14 24.32 17.11
C GLU A 165 -9.30 25.59 17.01
N LYS A 166 -9.56 26.47 16.04
CA LYS A 166 -8.91 27.79 15.95
C LYS A 166 -9.18 28.64 17.19
N THR A 167 -10.41 28.62 17.69
CA THR A 167 -10.80 29.33 18.92
C THR A 167 -10.05 28.79 20.15
N CYS A 168 -9.96 27.46 20.28
CA CYS A 168 -9.24 26.82 21.38
C CYS A 168 -7.73 27.08 21.29
N PHE A 169 -7.18 27.03 20.08
CA PHE A 169 -5.79 27.40 19.80
C PHE A 169 -5.48 28.83 20.19
N GLY A 170 -6.31 29.80 19.78
CA GLY A 170 -6.17 31.20 20.16
C GLY A 170 -6.15 31.37 21.68
N LYS A 171 -7.10 30.76 22.40
CA LYS A 171 -7.14 30.78 23.87
C LYS A 171 -5.90 30.15 24.50
N ALA A 172 -5.43 29.03 23.97
CA ALA A 172 -4.26 28.32 24.48
C ALA A 172 -2.97 29.14 24.35
N THR A 173 -2.82 29.91 23.26
CA THR A 173 -1.67 30.79 23.05
C THR A 173 -1.58 31.89 24.11
N PHE A 174 -2.71 32.42 24.58
CA PHE A 174 -2.73 33.40 25.68
C PHE A 174 -2.32 32.80 27.03
N LEU A 175 -2.46 31.48 27.22
CA LEU A 175 -2.10 30.79 28.46
C LEU A 175 -0.59 30.52 28.59
N VAL A 176 0.20 30.80 27.56
CA VAL A 176 1.66 30.61 27.55
C VAL A 176 2.40 31.95 27.41
N PRO A 177 2.34 32.86 28.41
CA PRO A 177 2.86 34.22 28.30
C PRO A 177 4.38 34.35 28.49
N GLY A 178 5.12 33.24 28.63
CA GLY A 178 6.56 33.28 28.90
C GLY A 178 7.32 33.98 27.76
N MET A 179 8.22 34.91 28.09
CA MET A 179 9.04 35.62 27.09
C MET A 179 9.86 34.65 26.20
N GLN A 180 10.27 33.51 26.75
CA GLN A 180 10.95 32.44 25.98
C GLN A 180 10.00 31.70 25.04
N ASP A 181 8.75 31.49 25.47
CA ASP A 181 7.71 30.86 24.69
C ASP A 181 7.31 31.74 23.50
N GLN A 182 7.16 33.05 23.74
CA GLN A 182 6.91 34.04 22.70
C GLN A 182 8.04 34.08 21.66
N LYS A 183 9.31 34.07 22.09
CA LYS A 183 10.47 33.99 21.18
C LYS A 183 10.47 32.71 20.35
N LYS A 184 10.08 31.58 20.95
CA LYS A 184 10.04 30.29 20.28
C LYS A 184 8.91 30.21 19.26
N ILE A 185 7.71 30.70 19.61
CA ILE A 185 6.59 30.83 18.67
C ILE A 185 6.99 31.77 17.52
N LEU A 186 7.63 32.90 17.81
CA LEU A 186 8.13 33.81 16.78
C LEU A 186 9.18 33.16 15.85
N SER A 187 10.06 32.31 16.39
CA SER A 187 11.03 31.55 15.58
C SER A 187 10.33 30.53 14.66
N MET A 188 9.24 29.92 15.12
CA MET A 188 8.42 29.02 14.31
C MET A 188 7.72 29.78 13.18
N LEU A 189 7.13 30.94 13.47
CA LEU A 189 6.48 31.79 12.44
C LEU A 189 7.48 32.28 11.39
N ASN A 190 8.68 32.69 11.80
CA ASN A 190 9.73 33.12 10.86
C ASN A 190 10.23 31.98 9.96
N LYS A 191 10.23 30.73 10.43
CA LYS A 191 10.63 29.54 9.65
C LYS A 191 9.75 29.39 8.39
N TYR A 192 8.48 29.75 8.49
CA TYR A 192 7.51 29.60 7.40
C TYR A 192 7.22 30.88 6.61
N LYS A 193 7.90 32.00 6.95
CA LYS A 193 7.73 33.31 6.30
C LYS A 193 6.29 33.86 6.38
N THR A 194 5.57 33.55 7.45
CA THR A 194 4.23 34.11 7.70
C THR A 194 4.32 35.65 7.72
N PRO A 195 3.42 36.39 7.04
CA PRO A 195 3.39 37.84 7.13
C PRO A 195 3.06 38.27 8.58
N LEU A 196 3.94 39.07 9.19
CA LEU A 196 3.78 39.56 10.56
C LEU A 196 3.42 41.05 10.53
N ILE A 197 2.29 41.42 11.10
CA ILE A 197 1.88 42.82 11.25
C ILE A 197 2.49 43.35 12.54
N LYS A 198 3.40 44.32 12.43
CA LYS A 198 4.04 44.96 13.58
C LYS A 198 3.41 46.34 13.79
N GLU A 199 2.67 46.49 14.88
CA GLU A 199 2.14 47.78 15.31
C GLU A 199 2.58 48.05 16.74
N ASN A 200 3.22 49.20 16.99
CA ASN A 200 3.59 49.67 18.34
C ASN A 200 4.37 48.67 19.21
N GLY A 201 5.25 47.86 18.60
CA GLY A 201 6.03 46.84 19.32
C GLY A 201 5.27 45.56 19.65
N ILE A 202 4.00 45.47 19.26
CA ILE A 202 3.16 44.27 19.34
C ILE A 202 3.19 43.59 17.97
N ILE A 203 3.42 42.28 17.97
CA ILE A 203 3.34 41.45 16.77
C ILE A 203 1.95 40.84 16.74
N ASN A 204 1.12 41.31 15.81
CA ASN A 204 -0.19 40.75 15.54
C ASN A 204 -0.07 39.68 14.45
N VAL A 205 -0.66 38.52 14.71
CA VAL A 205 -0.67 37.37 13.79
C VAL A 205 -2.13 37.00 13.54
N ASP A 206 -2.56 37.07 12.28
CA ASP A 206 -3.86 36.54 11.90
C ASP A 206 -3.78 35.01 11.82
N LEU A 207 -4.70 34.33 12.51
CA LEU A 207 -4.77 32.87 12.49
C LEU A 207 -5.20 32.32 11.12
N ASN A 208 -5.84 33.13 10.28
CA ASN A 208 -6.25 32.72 8.93
C ASN A 208 -5.09 32.77 7.91
N ASP A 209 -4.03 33.52 8.23
CA ASP A 209 -2.83 33.62 7.39
C ASP A 209 -1.81 32.51 7.70
N LEU A 210 -2.07 31.69 8.73
CA LEU A 210 -1.21 30.57 9.10
C LEU A 210 -1.52 29.33 8.24
N SER A 211 -0.46 28.67 7.77
CA SER A 211 -0.64 27.37 7.13
C SER A 211 -1.07 26.30 8.16
N ASN A 212 -1.79 25.27 7.71
CA ASN A 212 -2.19 24.17 8.60
C ASN A 212 -0.98 23.53 9.31
N GLN A 213 0.15 23.43 8.62
CA GLN A 213 1.38 22.89 9.17
C GLN A 213 1.96 23.79 10.28
N GLU A 214 1.94 25.12 10.10
CA GLU A 214 2.33 26.08 11.14
C GLU A 214 1.45 25.96 12.38
N MET A 215 0.13 25.90 12.19
CA MET A 215 -0.81 25.78 13.30
C MET A 215 -0.60 24.51 14.11
N TYR A 216 -0.33 23.37 13.45
CA TYR A 216 -0.04 22.11 14.15
C TYR A 216 1.32 22.11 14.86
N GLU A 217 2.38 22.69 14.27
CA GLU A 217 3.68 22.81 14.95
C GLU A 217 3.58 23.69 16.20
N ILE A 218 2.90 24.83 16.11
CA ILE A 218 2.71 25.75 17.23
C ILE A 218 1.81 25.10 18.29
N ARG A 219 0.74 24.42 17.88
CA ARG A 219 -0.17 23.72 18.81
C ARG A 219 0.55 22.64 19.60
N ALA A 220 1.36 21.81 18.95
CA ALA A 220 2.15 20.77 19.61
C ALA A 220 3.11 21.37 20.65
N TYR A 221 3.72 22.53 20.34
CA TYR A 221 4.54 23.25 21.29
C TYR A 221 3.74 23.76 22.51
N ILE A 222 2.59 24.39 22.26
CA ILE A 222 1.72 24.94 23.30
C ILE A 222 1.18 23.82 24.20
N GLU A 223 0.72 22.71 23.64
CA GLU A 223 0.22 21.56 24.40
C GLU A 223 1.31 21.00 25.31
N LYS A 224 2.53 20.80 24.79
CA LYS A 224 3.67 20.37 25.62
C LYS A 224 3.94 21.36 26.75
N ARG A 225 3.91 22.66 26.46
CA ARG A 225 4.21 23.70 27.44
C ARG A 225 3.13 23.82 28.51
N LEU A 226 1.86 23.64 28.15
CA LEU A 226 0.74 23.64 29.09
C LEU A 226 0.80 22.43 30.03
N VAL A 227 1.23 21.27 29.53
CA VAL A 227 1.52 20.10 30.38
C VAL A 227 2.62 20.41 31.39
N GLU A 228 3.73 21.03 30.97
CA GLU A 228 4.81 21.45 31.88
C GLU A 228 4.31 22.45 32.96
N LEU A 229 3.41 23.36 32.58
CA LEU A 229 2.80 24.34 33.47
C LEU A 229 1.64 23.79 34.31
N HIS A 230 1.26 22.51 34.13
CA HIS A 230 0.12 21.87 34.80
C HIS A 230 -1.22 22.58 34.51
N ILE A 231 -1.36 23.21 33.34
CA ILE A 231 -2.57 23.89 32.88
C ILE A 231 -3.27 23.01 31.83
N PRO A 232 -4.57 22.72 31.96
CA PRO A 232 -5.29 21.95 30.95
C PRO A 232 -5.48 22.74 29.65
N TYR A 233 -5.37 22.07 28.51
CA TYR A 233 -5.67 22.68 27.21
C TYR A 233 -7.16 23.04 27.10
N PRO A 234 -7.52 24.22 26.57
CA PRO A 234 -8.92 24.63 26.38
C PRO A 234 -9.68 23.65 25.49
N ARG A 235 -10.87 23.21 25.92
CA ARG A 235 -11.77 22.33 25.16
C ARG A 235 -13.03 23.07 24.72
#